data_AF-X7E9R9-F1
#
_entry.id   AF-X7E9R9-F1
#
_cell.length_a   1.000
_cell.length_b   1.000
_cell.length_c   1.000
_cell.angle_alpha   90.00
_cell.angle_beta   90.00
_cell.angle_gamma   90.00
#
_symmetry.space_group_name_H-M   'P 1'
#
loop_
_entity.id
_entity.type
_entity.pdbx_description
1 polymer ?
#
loop_
_entity_poly.entity_id
_entity_poly.type
_entity_poly.pdbx_seq_one_letter_code
_entity_poly.pdbx_strand_id
1 'polypeptide(L)'
;MTSYFSLWIAGDPRPALDSTRLGKDRLVPRQEPSDTPAVLHDTFDGQLAAAGRLLLSEGDNLILLGGEETLRQAGPAPGFVADMEPGAVRDALSAMVSPLRRLSLLGEATLVRQKLALLDDLDKTQVRCDLVVLNADKGRAAAFLSATALRGYDKALDRLSKSLAARDDISRIDARGAIATLFPGAEGRDLKPDIAMTPQTTAFRAATDIIEAHLDLARAHEAGAIADIDSEFLHQYRVALRKVRSVISLFKGVYSPEETEDLKARFGALMAETGPLRDLDVYLIARESYLDLVPEPLRPGLGLLFEDIAAERERAQAELARHLGSDAYEREMRRLQKRIAKGARKLAKGPEADR
;
A
#
# COMPACT_ATOMS: atom_id res chain seq x y z
N MET A 1 -17.18 -2.52 -27.75
CA MET A 1 -16.57 -2.80 -26.44
C MET A 1 -16.41 -4.32 -26.40
N THR A 2 -15.19 -4.81 -26.26
CA THR A 2 -14.92 -6.25 -26.23
C THR A 2 -15.22 -6.74 -24.82
N SER A 3 -15.96 -7.83 -24.66
CA SER A 3 -16.26 -8.34 -23.32
C SER A 3 -15.00 -8.93 -22.68
N TYR A 4 -14.80 -8.66 -21.39
CA TYR A 4 -13.63 -9.05 -20.61
C TYR A 4 -14.01 -9.70 -19.27
N PHE A 5 -13.16 -10.59 -18.77
CA PHE A 5 -13.23 -11.21 -17.45
C PHE A 5 -11.84 -11.34 -16.82
N SER A 6 -11.71 -11.01 -15.54
CA SER A 6 -10.50 -11.21 -14.72
C SER A 6 -10.78 -12.01 -13.46
N LEU A 7 -9.77 -12.75 -12.98
CA LEU A 7 -9.83 -13.45 -11.70
C LEU A 7 -8.46 -13.52 -11.03
N TRP A 8 -8.41 -13.22 -9.73
CA TRP A 8 -7.28 -13.50 -8.85
C TRP A 8 -7.50 -14.82 -8.12
N ILE A 9 -6.45 -15.65 -8.04
CA ILE A 9 -6.52 -17.02 -7.53
C ILE A 9 -5.37 -17.26 -6.55
N ALA A 10 -5.64 -17.94 -5.44
CA ALA A 10 -4.60 -18.43 -4.54
C ALA A 10 -4.06 -19.77 -5.07
N GLY A 11 -2.74 -19.89 -5.15
CA GLY A 11 -2.05 -21.06 -5.70
C GLY A 11 -1.85 -21.02 -7.21
N ASP A 12 -1.38 -22.16 -7.74
CA ASP A 12 -1.22 -22.38 -9.18
C ASP A 12 -2.47 -23.10 -9.75
N PRO A 13 -3.28 -22.42 -10.58
CA PRO A 13 -4.50 -23.01 -11.12
C PRO A 13 -4.26 -23.86 -12.37
N ARG A 14 -3.04 -23.96 -12.92
CA ARG A 14 -2.79 -24.68 -14.18
C ARG A 14 -3.33 -26.12 -14.18
N PRO A 15 -3.08 -26.97 -13.16
CA PRO A 15 -3.61 -28.33 -13.13
C PRO A 15 -5.15 -28.37 -13.16
N ALA A 16 -5.79 -27.42 -12.49
CA ALA A 16 -7.25 -27.27 -12.49
C ALA A 16 -7.75 -26.82 -13.88
N LEU A 17 -7.06 -25.89 -14.53
CA LEU A 17 -7.46 -25.31 -15.81
C LEU A 17 -7.28 -26.28 -16.99
N ASP A 18 -6.23 -27.09 -17.03
CA ASP A 18 -5.94 -28.02 -18.13
C ASP A 18 -7.03 -29.07 -18.36
N SER A 19 -7.81 -29.40 -17.32
CA SER A 19 -8.92 -30.34 -17.39
C SER A 19 -10.28 -29.69 -17.71
N THR A 20 -10.31 -28.37 -17.94
CA THR A 20 -11.58 -27.62 -18.06
C THR A 20 -12.29 -27.89 -19.38
N ARG A 21 -13.50 -28.45 -19.29
CA ARG A 21 -14.46 -28.58 -20.40
C ARG A 21 -15.78 -27.93 -20.04
N LEU A 22 -16.34 -27.17 -20.99
CA LEU A 22 -17.57 -26.40 -20.85
C LEU A 22 -18.59 -26.88 -21.89
N GLY A 23 -19.23 -28.01 -21.60
CA GLY A 23 -20.04 -28.71 -22.60
C GLY A 23 -19.14 -29.24 -23.72
N LYS A 24 -19.22 -28.60 -24.89
CA LYS A 24 -18.37 -28.91 -26.05
C LYS A 24 -17.07 -28.11 -26.09
N ASP A 25 -17.01 -26.99 -25.38
CA ASP A 25 -15.86 -26.10 -25.44
C ASP A 25 -14.72 -26.63 -24.55
N ARG A 26 -13.47 -26.43 -24.97
CA ARG A 26 -12.27 -26.90 -24.28
C ARG A 26 -11.29 -25.76 -24.04
N LEU A 27 -10.84 -25.60 -22.80
CA LEU A 27 -9.76 -24.66 -22.47
C LEU A 27 -8.43 -25.38 -22.68
N VAL A 28 -7.55 -24.83 -23.53
CA VAL A 28 -6.27 -25.46 -23.87
C VAL A 28 -5.12 -24.48 -23.82
N PRO A 29 -3.90 -24.92 -23.44
CA PRO A 29 -2.70 -24.13 -23.59
C PRO A 29 -2.36 -23.91 -25.07
N ARG A 30 -1.89 -22.70 -25.39
CA ARG A 30 -1.50 -22.29 -26.76
C ARG A 30 0.00 -22.18 -26.98
N GLN A 31 0.78 -22.16 -25.92
CA GLN A 31 2.24 -22.06 -25.92
C GLN A 31 2.80 -22.75 -24.67
N GLU A 32 4.08 -23.08 -24.68
CA GLU A 32 4.77 -23.50 -23.45
C GLU A 32 4.81 -22.33 -22.45
N PRO A 33 4.75 -22.63 -21.14
CA PRO A 33 4.89 -21.61 -20.12
C PRO A 33 6.29 -21.01 -20.18
N SER A 34 6.38 -19.70 -20.00
CA SER A 34 7.66 -19.01 -19.85
C SER A 34 7.84 -18.59 -18.40
N ASP A 35 8.98 -18.93 -17.81
CA ASP A 35 9.30 -18.65 -16.42
C ASP A 35 10.45 -17.63 -16.35
N THR A 36 10.26 -16.55 -15.61
CA THR A 36 11.23 -15.46 -15.49
C THR A 36 11.26 -14.91 -14.07
N PRO A 37 12.41 -14.44 -13.56
CA PRO A 37 12.45 -13.70 -12.30
C PRO A 37 11.65 -12.41 -12.41
N ALA A 38 10.93 -12.07 -11.35
CA ALA A 38 10.19 -10.82 -11.23
C ALA A 38 10.22 -10.29 -9.79
N VAL A 39 10.06 -8.98 -9.65
CA VAL A 39 9.96 -8.30 -8.36
C VAL A 39 8.60 -7.64 -8.25
N LEU A 40 7.90 -7.87 -7.14
CA LEU A 40 6.63 -7.20 -6.84
C LEU A 40 6.89 -5.83 -6.20
N HIS A 41 6.08 -4.84 -6.59
CA HIS A 41 6.13 -3.48 -6.04
C HIS A 41 4.75 -3.00 -5.60
N ASP A 42 4.71 -2.29 -4.49
CA ASP A 42 3.55 -1.51 -4.04
C ASP A 42 4.03 -0.32 -3.18
N THR A 43 3.12 0.57 -2.81
CA THR A 43 3.38 1.59 -1.78
C THR A 43 3.32 0.95 -0.40
N PHE A 44 3.89 1.63 0.61
CA PHE A 44 3.88 1.16 1.99
C PHE A 44 2.47 0.88 2.56
N ASP A 45 1.48 1.67 2.12
CA ASP A 45 0.07 1.56 2.47
C ASP A 45 -0.76 0.72 1.47
N GLY A 46 -0.11 0.07 0.49
CA GLY A 46 -0.72 -0.89 -0.43
C GLY A 46 -1.74 -0.28 -1.39
N GLN A 47 -1.46 0.90 -1.95
CA GLN A 47 -2.40 1.63 -2.81
C GLN A 47 -2.74 0.87 -4.10
N LEU A 48 -1.78 0.12 -4.67
CA LEU A 48 -2.04 -0.65 -5.89
C LEU A 48 -2.91 -1.86 -5.61
N ALA A 49 -2.58 -2.64 -4.59
CA ALA A 49 -3.38 -3.79 -4.20
C ALA A 49 -4.79 -3.38 -3.77
N ALA A 50 -4.93 -2.27 -3.04
CA ALA A 50 -6.23 -1.70 -2.68
C ALA A 50 -7.09 -1.35 -3.90
N ALA A 51 -6.44 -0.94 -4.99
CA ALA A 51 -7.09 -0.63 -6.25
C ALA A 51 -7.17 -1.84 -7.21
N GLY A 52 -6.90 -3.06 -6.70
CA GLY A 52 -7.07 -4.31 -7.43
C GLY A 52 -5.95 -4.64 -8.41
N ARG A 53 -4.78 -3.97 -8.31
CA ARG A 53 -3.64 -4.12 -9.24
C ARG A 53 -2.41 -4.68 -8.55
N LEU A 54 -1.53 -5.33 -9.32
CA LEU A 54 -0.16 -5.66 -8.91
C LEU A 54 0.83 -5.15 -9.94
N LEU A 55 1.91 -4.50 -9.48
CA LEU A 55 3.01 -4.04 -10.32
C LEU A 55 4.21 -4.97 -10.16
N LEU A 56 4.79 -5.37 -11.29
CA LEU A 56 5.93 -6.26 -11.38
C LEU A 56 7.05 -5.60 -12.17
N SER A 57 8.30 -5.80 -11.76
CA SER A 57 9.48 -5.56 -12.60
C SER A 57 10.05 -6.90 -13.08
N GLU A 58 10.24 -7.04 -14.39
CA GLU A 58 10.87 -8.18 -15.07
C GLU A 58 12.06 -7.65 -15.89
N GLY A 59 13.26 -7.67 -15.30
CA GLY A 59 14.39 -6.91 -15.85
C GLY A 59 14.03 -5.42 -15.98
N ASP A 60 14.27 -4.85 -17.14
CA ASP A 60 13.90 -3.46 -17.48
C ASP A 60 12.49 -3.34 -18.08
N ASN A 61 11.55 -4.17 -17.62
CA ASN A 61 10.14 -4.07 -18.03
C ASN A 61 9.23 -4.06 -16.81
N LEU A 62 8.26 -3.15 -16.85
CA LEU A 62 7.19 -3.05 -15.89
C LEU A 62 5.94 -3.73 -16.43
N ILE A 63 5.28 -4.51 -15.59
CA ILE A 63 4.03 -5.21 -15.91
C ILE A 63 3.00 -4.87 -14.85
N LEU A 64 1.85 -4.32 -15.25
CA LEU A 64 0.74 -4.00 -14.35
C LEU A 64 -0.44 -4.94 -14.61
N LEU A 65 -0.77 -5.74 -13.62
CA LEU A 65 -1.87 -6.71 -13.62
C LEU A 65 -3.15 -6.11 -12.97
N GLY A 66 -4.30 -6.77 -13.15
CA GLY A 66 -5.55 -6.39 -12.48
C GLY A 66 -6.45 -5.40 -13.22
N GLY A 67 -6.32 -5.30 -14.55
CA GLY A 67 -7.18 -4.48 -15.41
C GLY A 67 -7.89 -5.27 -16.49
N GLU A 68 -8.57 -4.56 -17.40
CA GLU A 68 -9.10 -5.13 -18.64
C GLU A 68 -7.98 -5.77 -19.47
N GLU A 69 -6.83 -5.11 -19.52
CA GLU A 69 -5.64 -5.63 -20.16
C GLU A 69 -4.45 -5.57 -19.20
N THR A 70 -3.50 -6.49 -19.40
CA THR A 70 -2.20 -6.42 -18.74
C THR A 70 -1.37 -5.34 -19.42
N LEU A 71 -1.04 -4.28 -18.71
CA LEU A 71 -0.22 -3.19 -19.26
C LEU A 71 1.26 -3.53 -19.12
N ARG A 72 2.04 -3.09 -20.10
CA ARG A 72 3.50 -3.28 -20.14
C ARG A 72 4.18 -2.00 -20.57
N GLN A 73 5.34 -1.74 -20.00
CA GLN A 73 6.15 -0.58 -20.33
C GLN A 73 7.63 -0.92 -20.09
N ALA A 74 8.51 -0.54 -21.00
CA ALA A 74 9.94 -0.63 -20.76
C ALA A 74 10.36 0.43 -19.73
N GLY A 75 11.18 0.05 -18.76
CA GLY A 75 11.64 0.95 -17.72
C GLY A 75 12.29 0.18 -16.55
N PRO A 76 13.15 0.86 -15.78
CA PRO A 76 13.77 0.26 -14.61
C PRO A 76 12.75 0.02 -13.50
N ALA A 77 13.21 -0.59 -12.40
CA ALA A 77 12.41 -0.73 -11.19
C ALA A 77 11.80 0.61 -10.73
N PRO A 78 10.52 0.64 -10.33
CA PRO A 78 9.79 1.87 -10.08
C PRO A 78 10.25 2.56 -8.78
N GLY A 79 10.09 3.89 -8.75
CA GLY A 79 10.23 4.74 -7.57
C GLY A 79 9.00 5.62 -7.39
N PHE A 80 9.14 6.93 -7.51
CA PHE A 80 7.99 7.82 -7.66
C PHE A 80 7.43 7.73 -9.08
N VAL A 81 6.11 7.76 -9.20
CA VAL A 81 5.43 7.67 -10.51
C VAL A 81 5.79 8.86 -11.42
N ALA A 82 6.02 10.03 -10.83
CA ALA A 82 6.41 11.24 -11.56
C ALA A 82 7.76 11.11 -12.28
N ASP A 83 8.67 10.32 -11.72
CA ASP A 83 10.03 10.12 -12.25
C ASP A 83 10.10 8.99 -13.30
N MET A 84 9.00 8.25 -13.50
CA MET A 84 8.96 7.16 -14.47
C MET A 84 8.92 7.71 -15.90
N GLU A 85 9.47 6.92 -16.83
CA GLU A 85 9.32 7.22 -18.26
C GLU A 85 7.83 7.28 -18.68
N PRO A 86 7.45 8.14 -19.63
CA PRO A 86 6.08 8.16 -20.17
C PRO A 86 5.66 6.81 -20.75
N GLY A 87 4.46 6.37 -20.44
CA GLY A 87 3.91 5.13 -20.99
C GLY A 87 2.66 4.63 -20.26
N ALA A 88 2.07 3.56 -20.80
CA ALA A 88 0.77 3.06 -20.32
C ALA A 88 0.78 2.64 -18.85
N VAL A 89 1.89 2.13 -18.33
CA VAL A 89 2.00 1.76 -16.91
C VAL A 89 2.05 3.01 -16.05
N ARG A 90 2.90 3.99 -16.38
CA ARG A 90 2.96 5.27 -15.66
C ARG A 90 1.60 5.99 -15.65
N ASP A 91 0.92 6.05 -16.79
CA ASP A 91 -0.37 6.74 -16.91
C ASP A 91 -1.43 6.09 -16.00
N ALA A 92 -1.48 4.76 -15.98
CA ALA A 92 -2.36 4.03 -15.09
C ALA A 92 -2.01 4.26 -13.60
N LEU A 93 -0.72 4.20 -13.25
CA LEU A 93 -0.26 4.42 -11.87
C LEU A 93 -0.57 5.84 -11.38
N SER A 94 -0.48 6.84 -12.26
CA SER A 94 -0.73 8.25 -11.90
C SER A 94 -2.16 8.52 -11.43
N ALA A 95 -3.11 7.67 -11.82
CA ALA A 95 -4.51 7.77 -11.38
C ALA A 95 -4.78 7.04 -10.04
N MET A 96 -3.85 6.23 -9.55
CA MET A 96 -4.07 5.26 -8.47
C MET A 96 -3.13 5.45 -7.29
N VAL A 97 -1.93 5.96 -7.55
CA VAL A 97 -0.86 6.15 -6.57
C VAL A 97 -0.72 7.64 -6.26
N SER A 98 -0.69 7.98 -4.98
CA SER A 98 -0.39 9.34 -4.54
C SER A 98 0.98 9.79 -5.08
N PRO A 99 1.11 11.01 -5.62
CA PRO A 99 2.39 11.50 -6.12
C PRO A 99 3.45 11.63 -5.01
N LEU A 100 3.03 11.60 -3.74
CA LEU A 100 3.91 11.68 -2.57
C LEU A 100 4.36 10.32 -2.04
N ARG A 101 3.90 9.21 -2.64
CA ARG A 101 4.25 7.85 -2.22
C ARG A 101 5.22 7.21 -3.19
N ARG A 102 6.22 6.54 -2.63
CA ARG A 102 7.19 5.76 -3.41
C ARG A 102 6.72 4.32 -3.57
N LEU A 103 6.79 3.79 -4.79
CA LEU A 103 6.68 2.37 -5.05
C LEU A 103 7.98 1.69 -4.58
N SER A 104 7.84 0.72 -3.68
CA SER A 104 8.97 0.04 -3.04
C SER A 104 8.95 -1.45 -3.35
N LEU A 105 10.11 -2.09 -3.25
CA LEU A 105 10.21 -3.54 -3.39
C LEU A 105 9.42 -4.21 -2.26
N LEU A 106 8.54 -5.13 -2.64
CA LEU A 106 7.72 -5.89 -1.71
C LEU A 106 8.26 -7.31 -1.54
N GLY A 107 8.68 -7.95 -2.64
CA GLY A 107 9.29 -9.26 -2.61
C GLY A 107 9.62 -9.80 -4.01
N GLU A 108 10.48 -10.81 -4.04
CA GLU A 108 10.89 -11.49 -5.27
C GLU A 108 9.98 -12.70 -5.54
N ALA A 109 9.70 -12.97 -6.81
CA ALA A 109 8.90 -14.11 -7.26
C ALA A 109 9.36 -14.59 -8.64
N THR A 110 9.07 -15.84 -8.97
CA THR A 110 9.15 -16.35 -10.34
C THR A 110 7.81 -16.14 -11.03
N LEU A 111 7.82 -15.36 -12.10
CA LEU A 111 6.70 -15.08 -12.98
C LEU A 111 6.59 -16.17 -14.06
N VAL A 112 5.47 -16.88 -14.06
CA VAL A 112 5.12 -17.88 -15.06
C VAL A 112 3.98 -17.33 -15.92
N ARG A 113 4.14 -17.35 -17.24
CA ARG A 113 3.10 -16.90 -18.18
C ARG A 113 2.63 -18.02 -19.07
N GLN A 114 1.31 -18.21 -19.11
CA GLN A 114 0.65 -19.25 -19.89
C GLN A 114 -0.50 -18.63 -20.70
N LYS A 115 -0.41 -18.67 -22.03
CA LYS A 115 -1.55 -18.34 -22.89
C LYS A 115 -2.47 -19.55 -23.01
N LEU A 116 -3.76 -19.31 -22.84
CA LEU A 116 -4.82 -20.29 -22.97
C LEU A 116 -5.82 -19.83 -24.04
N ALA A 117 -6.56 -20.77 -24.62
CA ALA A 117 -7.67 -20.47 -25.51
C ALA A 117 -8.84 -21.40 -25.20
N LEU A 118 -10.05 -20.84 -25.16
CA LEU A 118 -11.28 -21.62 -25.19
C LEU A 118 -11.62 -21.92 -26.65
N LEU A 119 -11.62 -23.19 -27.02
CA LEU A 119 -11.94 -23.67 -28.37
C LEU A 119 -13.31 -24.33 -28.39
N ASP A 120 -14.00 -24.25 -29.51
CA ASP A 120 -15.24 -25.01 -29.76
C ASP A 120 -14.98 -26.42 -30.33
N ASP A 121 -16.05 -27.10 -30.72
CA ASP A 121 -15.99 -28.43 -31.34
C ASP A 121 -15.41 -28.44 -32.77
N LEU A 122 -15.18 -27.27 -33.35
CA LEU A 122 -14.52 -27.06 -34.64
C LEU A 122 -13.11 -26.46 -34.50
N ASP A 123 -12.54 -26.49 -33.30
CA ASP A 123 -11.22 -25.93 -32.96
C ASP A 123 -11.08 -24.43 -33.20
N LYS A 124 -12.20 -23.70 -33.28
CA LYS A 124 -12.18 -22.23 -33.38
C LYS A 124 -12.00 -21.64 -32.01
N THR A 125 -11.04 -20.71 -31.90
CA THR A 125 -10.88 -19.89 -30.70
C THR A 125 -12.13 -19.04 -30.51
N GLN A 126 -12.75 -19.12 -29.34
CA GLN A 126 -13.86 -18.25 -28.92
C GLN A 126 -13.38 -17.19 -27.93
N VAL A 127 -12.50 -17.58 -27.00
CA VAL A 127 -11.95 -16.72 -25.94
C VAL A 127 -10.45 -16.90 -25.86
N ARG A 128 -9.71 -15.81 -25.71
CA ARG A 128 -8.27 -15.83 -25.39
C ARG A 128 -8.09 -15.54 -23.91
N CYS A 129 -7.23 -16.30 -23.24
CA CYS A 129 -6.90 -16.02 -21.85
C CYS A 129 -5.38 -15.90 -21.66
N ASP A 130 -4.97 -14.96 -20.82
CA ASP A 130 -3.60 -14.81 -20.35
C ASP A 130 -3.59 -15.13 -18.86
N LEU A 131 -2.89 -16.21 -18.52
CA LEU A 131 -2.65 -16.64 -17.14
C LEU A 131 -1.24 -16.23 -16.73
N VAL A 132 -1.16 -15.53 -15.61
CA VAL A 132 0.06 -15.20 -14.89
C VAL A 132 0.04 -15.95 -13.57
N VAL A 133 1.07 -16.74 -13.28
CA VAL A 133 1.29 -17.36 -11.96
C VAL A 133 2.56 -16.78 -11.38
N LEU A 134 2.48 -16.29 -10.15
CA LEU A 134 3.60 -15.79 -9.36
C LEU A 134 3.93 -16.85 -8.33
N ASN A 135 5.18 -17.29 -8.29
CA ASN A 135 5.68 -18.23 -7.29
C ASN A 135 6.69 -17.52 -6.40
N ALA A 136 6.35 -17.32 -5.14
CA ALA A 136 7.25 -16.81 -4.12
C ALA A 136 7.93 -17.98 -3.38
N ASP A 137 8.84 -17.65 -2.47
CA ASP A 137 9.52 -18.62 -1.62
C ASP A 137 8.55 -19.53 -0.85
N LYS A 138 9.07 -20.71 -0.48
CA LYS A 138 8.36 -21.70 0.35
C LYS A 138 7.08 -22.26 -0.32
N GLY A 139 7.04 -22.28 -1.65
CA GLY A 139 5.96 -22.88 -2.42
C GLY A 139 4.66 -22.08 -2.40
N ARG A 140 4.73 -20.79 -2.06
CA ARG A 140 3.57 -19.88 -2.09
C ARG A 140 3.34 -19.43 -3.52
N ALA A 141 2.11 -19.51 -3.98
CA ALA A 141 1.75 -19.07 -5.31
C ALA A 141 0.45 -18.28 -5.29
N ALA A 142 0.33 -17.34 -6.22
CA ALA A 142 -0.90 -16.66 -6.55
C ALA A 142 -0.94 -16.43 -8.05
N ALA A 143 -2.13 -16.37 -8.63
CA ALA A 143 -2.31 -16.24 -10.06
C ALA A 143 -3.33 -15.17 -10.44
N PHE A 144 -3.13 -14.61 -11.62
CA PHE A 144 -4.06 -13.71 -12.29
C PHE A 144 -4.44 -14.30 -13.64
N LEU A 145 -5.73 -14.54 -13.84
CA LEU A 145 -6.29 -14.95 -15.12
C LEU A 145 -7.06 -13.79 -15.72
N SER A 146 -6.74 -13.44 -16.95
CA SER A 146 -7.47 -12.45 -17.76
C SER A 146 -8.00 -13.14 -19.02
N ALA A 147 -9.22 -12.81 -19.44
CA ALA A 147 -9.89 -13.46 -20.56
C ALA A 147 -10.71 -12.47 -21.40
N THR A 148 -10.53 -12.53 -22.71
CA THR A 148 -11.18 -11.62 -23.67
C THR A 148 -11.89 -12.41 -24.76
N ALA A 149 -13.17 -12.10 -24.99
CA ALA A 149 -13.95 -12.72 -26.06
C ALA A 149 -13.48 -12.26 -27.45
N LEU A 150 -13.43 -13.16 -28.42
CA LEU A 150 -13.38 -12.74 -29.82
C LEU A 150 -14.75 -12.20 -30.26
N ARG A 151 -14.77 -11.38 -31.30
CA ARG A 151 -15.99 -10.71 -31.79
C ARG A 151 -17.14 -11.70 -32.00
N GLY A 152 -18.24 -11.50 -31.28
CA GLY A 152 -19.46 -12.33 -31.36
C GLY A 152 -19.49 -13.52 -30.38
N TYR A 153 -18.47 -13.70 -29.55
CA TYR A 153 -18.35 -14.80 -28.59
C TYR A 153 -18.55 -14.38 -27.12
N ASP A 154 -19.27 -13.30 -26.86
CA ASP A 154 -19.54 -12.82 -25.49
C ASP A 154 -20.22 -13.89 -24.63
N LYS A 155 -21.15 -14.65 -25.21
CA LYS A 155 -21.79 -15.80 -24.55
C LYS A 155 -20.81 -16.91 -24.15
N ALA A 156 -19.70 -17.07 -24.88
CA ALA A 156 -18.68 -18.05 -24.54
C ALA A 156 -17.85 -17.60 -23.34
N LEU A 157 -17.53 -16.31 -23.30
CA LEU A 157 -16.86 -15.70 -22.14
C LEU A 157 -17.74 -15.77 -20.89
N ASP A 158 -19.05 -15.52 -21.00
CA ASP A 158 -19.99 -15.68 -19.89
C ASP A 158 -20.03 -17.11 -19.37
N ARG A 159 -20.00 -18.12 -20.26
CA ARG A 159 -19.94 -19.53 -19.86
C ARG A 159 -18.65 -19.84 -19.12
N LEU A 160 -17.52 -19.37 -19.62
CA LEU A 160 -16.21 -19.54 -18.98
C LEU A 160 -16.19 -18.91 -17.60
N SER A 161 -16.61 -17.63 -17.50
CA SER A 161 -16.68 -16.89 -16.25
C SER A 161 -17.57 -17.59 -15.22
N LYS A 162 -18.77 -18.05 -15.61
CA LYS A 162 -19.70 -18.78 -14.73
C LYS A 162 -19.23 -20.18 -14.35
N SER A 163 -18.44 -20.84 -15.19
CA SER A 163 -17.90 -22.15 -14.82
C SER A 163 -16.73 -22.02 -13.86
N LEU A 164 -15.76 -21.14 -14.15
CA LEU A 164 -14.74 -20.80 -13.17
C LEU A 164 -15.40 -20.31 -11.89
N ALA A 165 -16.49 -19.52 -12.05
CA ALA A 165 -17.61 -19.28 -11.13
C ALA A 165 -17.77 -20.26 -9.97
N ALA A 166 -18.09 -21.48 -10.38
CA ALA A 166 -18.68 -22.54 -9.57
C ALA A 166 -17.66 -23.63 -9.19
N ARG A 167 -16.36 -23.37 -9.41
CA ARG A 167 -15.29 -24.32 -9.09
C ARG A 167 -14.82 -24.14 -7.65
N ASP A 168 -14.98 -25.20 -6.86
CA ASP A 168 -14.54 -25.23 -5.46
C ASP A 168 -13.02 -25.44 -5.32
N ASP A 169 -12.36 -25.96 -6.37
CA ASP A 169 -10.91 -26.16 -6.41
C ASP A 169 -10.12 -24.91 -6.82
N ILE A 170 -10.82 -23.79 -7.08
CA ILE A 170 -10.22 -22.48 -7.36
C ILE A 170 -10.49 -21.56 -6.17
N SER A 171 -9.47 -21.34 -5.34
CA SER A 171 -9.56 -20.41 -4.22
C SER A 171 -9.42 -18.97 -4.73
N ARG A 172 -10.49 -18.19 -4.65
CA ARG A 172 -10.55 -16.83 -5.18
C ARG A 172 -10.12 -15.83 -4.15
N ILE A 173 -9.32 -14.87 -4.58
CA ILE A 173 -8.82 -13.78 -3.76
C ILE A 173 -8.97 -12.47 -4.52
N ASP A 174 -8.56 -11.35 -3.93
CA ASP A 174 -8.33 -10.08 -4.61
C ASP A 174 -6.82 -9.81 -4.71
N ALA A 175 -6.43 -8.63 -5.22
CA ALA A 175 -5.01 -8.28 -5.34
C ALA A 175 -4.31 -8.21 -3.96
N ARG A 176 -4.99 -7.70 -2.92
CA ARG A 176 -4.46 -7.71 -1.54
C ARG A 176 -4.25 -9.14 -1.03
N GLY A 177 -5.21 -10.02 -1.25
CA GLY A 177 -5.11 -11.44 -0.92
C GLY A 177 -4.01 -12.14 -1.70
N ALA A 178 -3.74 -11.75 -2.94
CA ALA A 178 -2.61 -12.26 -3.72
C ALA A 178 -1.28 -11.87 -3.08
N ILE A 179 -1.12 -10.61 -2.66
CA ILE A 179 0.06 -10.19 -1.88
C ILE A 179 0.15 -10.96 -0.57
N ALA A 180 -0.92 -11.03 0.22
CA ALA A 180 -0.92 -11.75 1.51
C ALA A 180 -0.58 -13.24 1.34
N THR A 181 -0.96 -13.85 0.22
CA THR A 181 -0.63 -15.24 -0.12
C THR A 181 0.85 -15.40 -0.45
N LEU A 182 1.42 -14.50 -1.27
CA LEU A 182 2.83 -14.54 -1.69
C LEU A 182 3.77 -14.13 -0.55
N PHE A 183 3.45 -13.01 0.10
CA PHE A 183 4.25 -12.30 1.08
C PHE A 183 3.39 -11.90 2.30
N PRO A 184 3.09 -12.83 3.22
CA PRO A 184 2.28 -12.57 4.40
C PRO A 184 2.83 -11.42 5.24
N GLY A 185 1.98 -10.44 5.55
CA GLY A 185 2.33 -9.24 6.31
C GLY A 185 2.83 -8.06 5.45
N ALA A 186 2.85 -8.21 4.12
CA ALA A 186 3.30 -7.20 3.17
C ALA A 186 2.17 -6.60 2.32
N GLU A 187 0.90 -7.00 2.53
CA GLU A 187 -0.30 -6.58 1.79
C GLU A 187 -0.68 -5.08 1.87
N GLY A 188 0.26 -4.24 2.33
CA GLY A 188 0.01 -2.88 2.76
C GLY A 188 -0.68 -2.89 4.12
N ARG A 189 -0.19 -2.08 5.05
CA ARG A 189 -0.93 -1.90 6.30
C ARG A 189 -2.15 -1.05 5.98
N ASP A 190 -3.36 -1.56 6.18
CA ASP A 190 -4.51 -0.68 6.34
C ASP A 190 -4.33 0.04 7.67
N LEU A 191 -3.69 1.20 7.59
CA LEU A 191 -3.22 1.95 8.74
C LEU A 191 -4.35 2.73 9.43
N LYS A 192 -5.60 2.49 9.04
CA LYS A 192 -6.76 2.92 9.83
C LYS A 192 -6.95 1.93 10.98
N PRO A 193 -6.68 2.34 12.22
CA PRO A 193 -6.90 1.46 13.35
C PRO A 193 -8.40 1.16 13.48
N ASP A 194 -8.76 -0.12 13.43
CA ASP A 194 -10.11 -0.58 13.79
C ASP A 194 -10.20 -0.66 15.32
N ILE A 195 -10.88 0.32 15.91
CA ILE A 195 -11.02 0.45 17.36
C ILE A 195 -12.45 0.06 17.70
N ALA A 196 -12.63 -1.22 18.03
CA ALA A 196 -13.92 -1.76 18.42
C ALA A 196 -14.43 -1.11 19.71
N MET A 197 -15.61 -0.48 19.66
CA MET A 197 -16.28 0.09 20.82
C MET A 197 -17.66 -0.55 20.98
N THR A 198 -18.03 -0.84 22.23
CA THR A 198 -19.40 -1.25 22.58
C THR A 198 -20.05 -0.19 23.45
N PRO A 199 -21.38 -0.23 23.65
CA PRO A 199 -22.04 0.67 24.60
C PRO A 199 -21.57 0.55 26.06
N GLN A 200 -20.77 -0.48 26.38
CA GLN A 200 -20.19 -0.71 27.70
C GLN A 200 -18.72 -0.30 27.79
N THR A 201 -18.13 0.20 26.69
CA THR A 201 -16.77 0.75 26.69
C THR A 201 -16.77 2.07 27.46
N THR A 202 -16.06 2.12 28.59
CA THR A 202 -15.91 3.36 29.35
C THR A 202 -15.08 4.39 28.58
N ALA A 203 -15.28 5.67 28.87
CA ALA A 203 -14.50 6.76 28.29
C ALA A 203 -12.98 6.56 28.44
N PHE A 204 -12.52 6.03 29.58
CA PHE A 204 -11.12 5.68 29.80
C PHE A 204 -10.60 4.59 28.85
N ARG A 205 -11.39 3.54 28.62
CA ARG A 205 -11.01 2.49 27.67
C ARG A 205 -10.99 3.01 26.25
N ALA A 206 -12.04 3.74 25.85
CA ALA A 206 -12.10 4.35 24.52
C ALA A 206 -10.90 5.27 24.26
N ALA A 207 -10.59 6.20 25.16
CA ALA A 207 -9.45 7.10 25.02
C ALA A 207 -8.13 6.34 24.89
N THR A 208 -7.92 5.35 25.76
CA THR A 208 -6.67 4.60 25.83
C THR A 208 -6.48 3.70 24.61
N ASP A 209 -7.53 3.00 24.17
CA ASP A 209 -7.50 2.16 22.97
C ASP A 209 -7.24 3.01 21.70
N ILE A 210 -7.83 4.21 21.61
CA ILE A 210 -7.55 5.14 20.49
C ILE A 210 -6.09 5.59 20.53
N ILE A 211 -5.57 5.98 21.70
CA ILE A 211 -4.19 6.43 21.84
C ILE A 211 -3.21 5.29 21.51
N GLU A 212 -3.46 4.07 22.00
CA GLU A 212 -2.65 2.88 21.73
C GLU A 212 -2.52 2.63 20.24
N ALA A 213 -3.66 2.57 19.55
CA ALA A 213 -3.70 2.26 18.13
C ALA A 213 -3.00 3.34 17.28
N HIS A 214 -3.13 4.62 17.65
CA HIS A 214 -2.42 5.71 16.97
C HIS A 214 -0.92 5.75 17.33
N LEU A 215 -0.53 5.30 18.51
CA LEU A 215 0.88 5.21 18.85
C LEU A 215 1.57 4.12 18.02
N ASP A 216 0.94 2.96 17.88
CA ASP A 216 1.45 1.87 17.03
C ASP A 216 1.50 2.29 15.56
N LEU A 217 0.50 3.06 15.10
CA LEU A 217 0.50 3.68 13.78
C LEU A 217 1.67 4.66 13.59
N ALA A 218 1.97 5.50 14.59
CA ALA A 218 3.14 6.37 14.53
C ALA A 218 4.41 5.52 14.38
N ARG A 219 4.58 4.50 15.22
CA ARG A 219 5.74 3.61 15.18
C ARG A 219 5.92 2.88 13.86
N ALA A 220 4.82 2.48 13.22
CA ALA A 220 4.85 1.84 11.91
C ALA A 220 5.55 2.70 10.83
N HIS A 221 5.55 4.03 10.99
CA HIS A 221 6.14 4.96 10.03
C HIS A 221 7.56 5.40 10.38
N GLU A 222 8.08 5.07 11.57
CA GLU A 222 9.40 5.50 12.04
C GLU A 222 10.51 5.04 11.08
N ALA A 223 10.49 3.76 10.69
CA ALA A 223 11.52 3.18 9.84
C ALA A 223 11.62 3.90 8.48
N GLY A 224 10.48 4.19 7.84
CA GLY A 224 10.48 4.90 6.57
C GLY A 224 10.80 6.40 6.69
N ALA A 225 10.47 7.02 7.83
CA ALA A 225 10.86 8.41 8.12
C ALA A 225 12.38 8.51 8.37
N ILE A 226 12.97 7.56 9.10
CA ILE A 226 14.43 7.48 9.33
C ILE A 226 15.18 7.24 8.02
N ALA A 227 14.67 6.31 7.20
CA ALA A 227 15.28 5.94 5.92
C ALA A 227 14.99 6.91 4.78
N ASP A 228 14.19 7.95 5.03
CA ASP A 228 13.82 8.98 4.05
C ASP A 228 13.19 8.41 2.76
N ILE A 229 12.31 7.41 2.90
CA ILE A 229 11.72 6.70 1.73
C ILE A 229 10.82 7.64 0.92
N ASP A 230 9.93 8.33 1.62
CA ASP A 230 9.09 9.40 1.10
C ASP A 230 8.58 10.32 2.24
N SER A 231 8.13 11.52 1.88
CA SER A 231 7.66 12.53 2.85
C SER A 231 6.38 12.12 3.59
N GLU A 232 5.63 11.15 3.07
CA GLU A 232 4.39 10.69 3.69
C GLU A 232 4.66 9.89 4.97
N PHE A 233 5.82 9.24 5.12
CA PHE A 233 6.17 8.59 6.39
C PHE A 233 6.18 9.57 7.57
N LEU A 234 6.90 10.69 7.43
CA LEU A 234 6.91 11.71 8.47
C LEU A 234 5.54 12.39 8.62
N HIS A 235 4.83 12.60 7.50
CA HIS A 235 3.48 13.16 7.54
C HIS A 235 2.53 12.29 8.39
N GLN A 236 2.45 10.99 8.11
CA GLN A 236 1.55 10.07 8.79
C GLN A 236 1.96 9.82 10.25
N TYR A 237 3.27 9.75 10.54
CA TYR A 237 3.78 9.77 11.91
C TYR A 237 3.21 10.96 12.70
N ARG A 238 3.30 12.17 12.13
CA ARG A 238 2.78 13.40 12.74
C ARG A 238 1.26 13.41 12.85
N VAL A 239 0.54 12.92 11.84
CA VAL A 239 -0.93 12.80 11.90
C VAL A 239 -1.35 11.92 13.09
N ALA A 240 -0.68 10.78 13.28
CA ALA A 240 -0.97 9.87 14.36
C ALA A 240 -0.73 10.51 15.74
N LEU A 241 0.41 11.16 15.97
CA LEU A 241 0.68 11.89 17.21
C LEU A 241 -0.29 13.07 17.46
N ARG A 242 -0.73 13.76 16.40
CA ARG A 242 -1.76 14.82 16.52
C ARG A 242 -3.08 14.26 17.03
N LYS A 243 -3.47 13.08 16.55
CA LYS A 243 -4.69 12.39 17.00
C LYS A 243 -4.58 11.96 18.46
N VAL A 244 -3.43 11.43 18.89
CA VAL A 244 -3.15 11.15 20.31
C VAL A 244 -3.36 12.40 21.18
N ARG A 245 -2.74 13.53 20.81
CA ARG A 245 -2.88 14.80 21.53
C ARG A 245 -4.32 15.33 21.53
N SER A 246 -5.05 15.11 20.44
CA SER A 246 -6.46 15.49 20.32
C SER A 246 -7.33 14.69 21.27
N VAL A 247 -7.13 13.37 21.37
CA VAL A 247 -7.85 12.51 22.33
C VAL A 247 -7.62 12.99 23.75
N ILE A 248 -6.35 13.21 24.14
CA ILE A 248 -6.01 13.70 25.49
C ILE A 248 -6.70 15.05 25.79
N SER A 249 -6.87 15.91 24.79
CA SER A 249 -7.48 17.23 24.97
C SER A 249 -9.02 17.21 24.97
N LEU A 250 -9.63 16.30 24.21
CA LEU A 250 -11.08 16.20 24.05
C LEU A 250 -11.72 15.35 25.17
N PHE A 251 -11.04 14.30 25.63
CA PHE A 251 -11.52 13.40 26.69
C PHE A 251 -11.23 13.98 28.08
N LYS A 252 -11.76 15.18 28.34
CA LYS A 252 -11.53 15.92 29.59
C LYS A 252 -12.04 15.12 30.79
N GLY A 253 -11.24 15.06 31.85
CA GLY A 253 -11.58 14.35 33.08
C GLY A 253 -11.48 12.82 32.99
N VAL A 254 -11.06 12.25 31.85
CA VAL A 254 -10.82 10.80 31.73
C VAL A 254 -9.56 10.38 32.46
N TYR A 255 -8.50 11.17 32.34
CA TYR A 255 -7.27 11.04 33.14
C TYR A 255 -7.26 12.10 34.26
N SER A 256 -6.45 11.90 35.30
CA SER A 256 -6.26 12.96 36.31
C SER A 256 -5.66 14.22 35.66
N PRO A 257 -5.84 15.41 36.26
CA PRO A 257 -5.25 16.64 35.74
C PRO A 257 -3.72 16.55 35.53
N GLU A 258 -3.02 15.95 36.50
CA GLU A 258 -1.56 15.77 36.46
C GLU A 258 -1.15 14.82 35.32
N GLU A 259 -1.86 13.71 35.16
CA GLU A 259 -1.62 12.73 34.10
C GLU A 259 -1.90 13.34 32.72
N THR A 260 -2.96 14.15 32.60
CA THR A 260 -3.32 14.84 31.36
C THR A 260 -2.21 15.80 30.91
N GLU A 261 -1.68 16.62 31.83
CA GLU A 261 -0.62 17.58 31.51
C GLU A 261 0.71 16.87 31.22
N ASP A 262 1.06 15.82 31.95
CA ASP A 262 2.25 15.00 31.67
C ASP A 262 2.17 14.36 30.27
N LEU A 263 1.05 13.74 29.91
CA LEU A 263 0.88 13.15 28.58
C LEU A 263 0.95 14.21 27.46
N LYS A 264 0.31 15.38 27.64
CA LYS A 264 0.41 16.48 26.68
C LYS A 264 1.85 16.95 26.50
N ALA A 265 2.60 17.10 27.58
CA ALA A 265 4.00 17.53 27.52
C ALA A 265 4.87 16.52 26.78
N ARG A 266 4.75 15.23 27.13
CA ARG A 266 5.56 14.15 26.53
C ARG A 266 5.28 13.96 25.04
N PHE A 267 4.00 13.89 24.64
CA PHE A 267 3.64 13.82 23.21
C PHE A 267 3.91 15.13 22.47
N GLY A 268 3.86 16.27 23.18
CA GLY A 268 4.28 17.56 22.66
C GLY A 268 5.76 17.57 22.27
N ALA A 269 6.62 17.07 23.16
CA ALA A 269 8.05 16.95 22.93
C ALA A 269 8.37 16.03 21.74
N LEU A 270 7.77 14.84 21.66
CA LEU A 270 7.94 13.94 20.50
C LEU A 270 7.57 14.59 19.17
N MET A 271 6.50 15.38 19.16
CA MET A 271 6.03 16.05 17.94
C MET A 271 6.89 17.26 17.56
N ALA A 272 7.47 17.97 18.54
CA ALA A 272 8.24 19.19 18.30
C ALA A 272 9.48 18.92 17.42
N GLU A 273 10.19 17.83 17.70
CA GLU A 273 11.40 17.39 16.97
C GLU A 273 11.14 17.10 15.48
N THR A 274 9.87 16.87 15.09
CA THR A 274 9.48 16.58 13.71
C THR A 274 9.04 17.80 12.91
N GLY A 275 8.91 18.97 13.56
CA GLY A 275 8.41 20.21 12.95
C GLY A 275 9.31 20.73 11.83
N PRO A 276 10.60 21.00 12.09
CA PRO A 276 11.50 21.64 11.11
C PRO A 276 11.52 20.91 9.77
N LEU A 277 11.75 19.60 9.78
CA LEU A 277 11.76 18.81 8.55
C LEU A 277 10.41 18.82 7.84
N ARG A 278 9.30 18.68 8.57
CA ARG A 278 7.98 18.65 7.92
C ARG A 278 7.66 19.98 7.23
N ASP A 279 8.04 21.10 7.83
CA ASP A 279 7.80 22.41 7.23
C ASP A 279 8.59 22.55 5.92
N LEU A 280 9.85 22.10 5.89
CA LEU A 280 10.69 22.07 4.69
C LEU A 280 10.14 21.13 3.61
N ASP A 281 9.69 19.92 3.97
CA ASP A 281 9.05 18.99 3.04
C ASP A 281 7.82 19.63 2.36
N VAL A 282 6.98 20.34 3.14
CA VAL A 282 5.79 21.02 2.59
C VAL A 282 6.17 22.10 1.59
N TYR A 283 7.21 22.89 1.86
CA TYR A 283 7.70 23.88 0.89
C TYR A 283 8.22 23.22 -0.39
N LEU A 284 9.05 22.19 -0.26
CA LEU A 284 9.64 21.49 -1.42
C LEU A 284 8.57 20.82 -2.29
N ILE A 285 7.56 20.18 -1.69
CA ILE A 285 6.43 19.59 -2.42
C ILE A 285 5.66 20.65 -3.20
N ALA A 286 5.50 21.85 -2.63
CA ALA A 286 4.77 22.95 -3.26
C ALA A 286 5.62 23.82 -4.20
N ARG A 287 6.88 23.43 -4.50
CA ARG A 287 7.85 24.24 -5.25
C ARG A 287 7.29 24.77 -6.57
N GLU A 288 6.73 23.91 -7.40
CA GLU A 288 6.19 24.32 -8.70
C GLU A 288 5.02 25.29 -8.55
N SER A 289 4.14 25.06 -7.57
CA SER A 289 3.06 26.00 -7.25
C SER A 289 3.58 27.38 -6.83
N TYR A 290 4.70 27.45 -6.11
CA TYR A 290 5.32 28.74 -5.77
C TYR A 290 5.98 29.42 -6.99
N LEU A 291 6.61 28.66 -7.89
CA LEU A 291 7.21 29.19 -9.13
C LEU A 291 6.15 29.74 -10.09
N ASP A 292 4.96 29.15 -10.11
CA ASP A 292 3.83 29.62 -10.91
C ASP A 292 3.20 30.92 -10.39
N LEU A 293 3.36 31.22 -9.10
CA LEU A 293 2.85 32.46 -8.49
C LEU A 293 3.72 33.69 -8.81
N VAL A 294 4.92 33.52 -9.36
CA VAL A 294 5.85 34.62 -9.65
C VAL A 294 6.11 34.79 -11.15
N PRO A 295 6.29 36.04 -11.63
CA PRO A 295 6.70 36.31 -13.02
C PRO A 295 8.00 35.60 -13.39
N GLU A 296 8.13 35.19 -14.65
CA GLU A 296 9.29 34.46 -15.18
C GLU A 296 10.65 35.08 -14.81
N PRO A 297 10.85 36.42 -14.85
CA PRO A 297 12.13 37.02 -14.47
C PRO A 297 12.55 36.83 -13.01
N LEU A 298 11.60 36.54 -12.10
CA LEU A 298 11.86 36.34 -10.67
C LEU A 298 12.05 34.85 -10.30
N ARG A 299 11.69 33.93 -11.19
CA ARG A 299 11.80 32.48 -10.97
C ARG A 299 13.24 32.02 -10.65
N PRO A 300 14.31 32.53 -11.29
CA PRO A 300 15.67 32.13 -10.95
C PRO A 300 16.04 32.43 -9.49
N GLY A 301 15.64 33.61 -8.97
CA GLY A 301 15.89 33.98 -7.58
C GLY A 301 15.14 33.11 -6.58
N LEU A 302 13.88 32.77 -6.88
CA LEU A 302 13.12 31.82 -6.08
C LEU A 302 13.69 30.39 -6.16
N GLY A 303 14.28 30.02 -7.30
CA GLY A 303 15.02 28.77 -7.48
C GLY A 303 16.15 28.61 -6.46
N LEU A 304 16.96 29.66 -6.26
CA LEU A 304 18.05 29.68 -5.27
C LEU A 304 17.53 29.48 -3.84
N LEU A 305 16.39 30.08 -3.49
CA LEU A 305 15.76 29.86 -2.18
C LEU A 305 15.38 28.38 -2.00
N PHE A 306 14.85 27.73 -3.04
CA PHE A 306 14.52 26.30 -2.96
C PHE A 306 15.77 25.40 -2.86
N GLU A 307 16.90 25.81 -3.43
CA GLU A 307 18.19 25.14 -3.22
C GLU A 307 18.64 25.25 -1.75
N ASP A 308 18.51 26.43 -1.14
CA ASP A 308 18.79 26.63 0.29
C ASP A 308 17.86 25.79 1.19
N ILE A 309 16.56 25.78 0.88
CA ILE A 309 15.56 24.95 1.58
C ILE A 309 15.91 23.47 1.47
N ALA A 310 16.33 22.98 0.29
CA ALA A 310 16.73 21.59 0.10
C ALA A 310 17.98 21.25 0.95
N ALA A 311 18.97 22.13 0.99
CA ALA A 311 20.17 21.94 1.81
C ALA A 311 19.88 22.00 3.32
N GLU A 312 18.90 22.79 3.76
CA GLU A 312 18.41 22.78 5.14
C GLU A 312 17.65 21.49 5.45
N ARG A 313 16.85 21.01 4.50
CA ARG A 313 16.05 19.78 4.62
C ARG A 313 16.92 18.56 4.83
N GLU A 314 18.06 18.45 4.13
CA GLU A 314 19.04 17.38 4.35
C GLU A 314 19.59 17.35 5.78
N ARG A 315 19.89 18.52 6.36
CA ARG A 315 20.37 18.64 7.74
C ARG A 315 19.28 18.26 8.74
N ALA A 316 18.06 18.76 8.53
CA ALA A 316 16.90 18.43 9.35
C ALA A 316 16.56 16.93 9.30
N GLN A 317 16.69 16.28 8.13
CA GLN A 317 16.55 14.83 7.99
C GLN A 317 17.62 14.07 8.78
N ALA A 318 18.88 14.47 8.69
CA ALA A 318 19.95 13.84 9.47
C ALA A 318 19.74 14.00 10.99
N GLU A 319 19.22 15.15 11.42
CA GLU A 319 18.87 15.39 12.82
C GLU A 319 17.69 14.54 13.29
N LEU A 320 16.61 14.50 12.51
CA LEU A 320 15.44 13.68 12.83
C LEU A 320 15.79 12.19 12.85
N ALA A 321 16.51 11.69 11.84
CA ALA A 321 16.90 10.28 11.77
C ALA A 321 17.75 9.89 12.99
N ARG A 322 18.68 10.76 13.42
CA ARG A 322 19.47 10.55 14.64
C ARG A 322 18.61 10.55 15.89
N HIS A 323 17.63 11.45 15.97
CA HIS A 323 16.70 11.52 17.10
C HIS A 323 15.84 10.25 17.21
N LEU A 324 15.12 9.89 16.14
CA LEU A 324 14.25 8.72 16.08
C LEU A 324 15.03 7.40 16.21
N GLY A 325 16.27 7.35 15.71
CA GLY A 325 17.17 6.20 15.86
C GLY A 325 17.88 6.12 17.22
N SER A 326 17.66 7.08 18.13
CA SER A 326 18.36 7.12 19.42
C SER A 326 17.74 6.19 20.47
N ASP A 327 18.58 5.64 21.36
CA ASP A 327 18.09 4.89 22.53
C ASP A 327 17.21 5.75 23.44
N ALA A 328 17.42 7.07 23.47
CA ALA A 328 16.62 7.98 24.28
C ALA A 328 15.17 8.02 23.79
N TYR A 329 14.98 8.17 22.48
CA TYR A 329 13.68 8.11 21.83
C TYR A 329 13.02 6.75 22.04
N GLU A 330 13.73 5.64 21.76
CA GLU A 330 13.15 4.30 21.90
C GLU A 330 12.72 4.00 23.34
N ARG A 331 13.51 4.42 24.34
CA ARG A 331 13.13 4.29 25.75
C ARG A 331 11.87 5.09 26.07
N GLU A 332 11.76 6.31 25.56
CA GLU A 332 10.62 7.17 25.80
C GLU A 332 9.35 6.61 25.16
N MET A 333 9.44 6.15 23.91
CA MET A 333 8.35 5.53 23.18
C MET A 333 7.86 4.26 23.89
N ARG A 334 8.76 3.37 24.30
CA ARG A 334 8.42 2.17 25.10
C ARG A 334 7.78 2.52 26.43
N ARG A 335 8.22 3.59 27.11
CA ARG A 335 7.62 4.04 28.37
C ARG A 335 6.18 4.52 28.15
N LEU A 336 5.92 5.27 27.07
CA LEU A 336 4.57 5.71 26.71
C LEU A 336 3.67 4.53 26.35
N GLN A 337 4.11 3.65 25.45
CA GLN A 337 3.36 2.42 25.10
C GLN A 337 3.04 1.60 26.34
N LYS A 338 3.98 1.39 27.26
CA LYS A 338 3.74 0.63 28.50
C LYS A 338 2.73 1.30 29.45
N ARG A 339 2.62 2.63 29.44
CA ARG A 339 1.61 3.35 30.22
C ARG A 339 0.23 3.24 29.59
N ILE A 340 0.17 3.26 28.27
CA ILE A 340 -1.07 3.27 27.50
C ILE A 340 -1.62 1.85 27.28
N ALA A 341 -0.77 0.82 27.25
CA ALA A 341 -1.18 -0.55 26.90
C ALA A 341 -2.43 -1.02 27.67
N LYS A 342 -3.31 -1.72 26.96
CA LYS A 342 -4.55 -2.30 27.49
C LYS A 342 -4.35 -3.01 28.84
N GLY A 343 -5.07 -2.57 29.86
CA GLY A 343 -5.01 -3.14 31.22
C GLY A 343 -3.91 -2.55 32.12
N ALA A 344 -3.17 -1.54 31.66
CA ALA A 344 -2.22 -0.83 32.49
C ALA A 344 -2.94 -0.11 33.64
N ARG A 345 -2.72 -0.57 34.88
CA ARG A 345 -3.12 0.13 36.12
C ARG A 345 -2.34 1.43 36.39
N LYS A 346 -1.66 1.98 35.37
CA LYS A 346 -0.61 3.00 35.53
C LYS A 346 -1.04 4.41 35.16
N LEU A 347 -2.15 4.60 34.45
CA LEU A 347 -2.70 5.93 34.20
C LEU A 347 -3.67 6.27 35.33
N ALA A 348 -3.44 7.41 35.99
CA ALA A 348 -4.36 7.90 37.00
C ALA A 348 -5.70 8.27 36.35
N LYS A 349 -6.79 7.63 36.78
CA LYS A 349 -8.14 7.93 36.32
C LYS A 349 -8.61 9.27 36.84
N GLY A 350 -9.30 10.03 36.00
CA GLY A 350 -10.02 11.22 36.38
C GLY A 350 -11.50 10.95 36.71
N PRO A 351 -12.27 11.99 37.05
CA PRO A 351 -13.68 11.86 37.45
C PRO A 351 -14.62 11.31 36.37
N GLU A 352 -14.29 11.47 35.09
CA GLU A 352 -15.12 11.02 33.95
C GLU A 352 -14.65 9.67 33.36
N ALA A 353 -13.72 8.98 34.02
CA ALA A 353 -13.07 7.78 33.48
C ALA A 353 -14.04 6.60 33.20
N ASP A 354 -15.07 6.45 34.02
CA ASP A 354 -15.99 5.31 33.99
C ASP A 354 -17.34 5.64 33.29
N ARG A 355 -17.45 6.82 32.68
CA ARG A 355 -18.62 7.26 31.92
C ARG A 355 -18.83 6.46 30.63
#